data_AF-A0AAY5K485-F1
#
_entry.id   AF-A0AAY5K485-F1
#
_cell.length_a   1.000
_cell.length_b   1.000
_cell.length_c   1.000
_cell.angle_alpha   90.00
_cell.angle_beta   90.00
_cell.angle_gamma   90.00
#
_symmetry.space_group_name_H-M   'P 1'
#
loop_
_entity.id
_entity.type
_entity.pdbx_description
1 polymer ?
#
loop_
_entity_poly.entity_id
_entity_poly.type
_entity_poly.pdbx_seq_one_letter_code
_entity_poly.pdbx_strand_id
1 'polypeptide(L)'
;MEVKTSSNSVRFDKQRCSFIVLIMFFSLPAVNAVWPMPQLISSSTDRYPLSPRQFIFQYASGSSAKSGCSVIDSAFKRYFPLIFVDYLKAGGPRQHDNWFRLPLNEGVFTVLVDVRKADCEGYPDPDSSESYKLSVSSGQASLRAKTVWGALRGLESFSQLVYQDDFGQYFVNKTEIDDFPRFKFRGLLLDTSRHYLPLPAILKTLDAMSYNKFNVFHWHIVDDPSFPYQSSTFPGLSSKGAFHPSTHVYSQTDVSRVISHARLRGIRVLPEFDSPGHTQSWGKVISPRLNPFPALISPFSRTHLPPLPHSTPPAPLSHPLISPLP
;
A
#
# COMPACT_ATOMS: atom_id res chain seq x y z
N MET A 1 -5.86 -73.98 -1.13
CA MET A 1 -6.46 -75.12 -0.42
C MET A 1 -6.88 -74.62 0.95
N GLU A 2 -8.15 -74.20 1.05
CA GLU A 2 -9.22 -74.91 1.81
C GLU A 2 -9.02 -74.77 3.33
N VAL A 3 -9.63 -73.78 3.99
CA VAL A 3 -11.02 -73.70 4.53
C VAL A 3 -11.35 -74.79 5.57
N LYS A 4 -11.62 -74.34 6.81
CA LYS A 4 -12.78 -74.69 7.68
C LYS A 4 -12.57 -74.04 9.06
N THR A 5 -13.26 -72.94 9.40
CA THR A 5 -14.55 -72.88 10.14
C THR A 5 -14.64 -73.76 11.40
N SER A 6 -14.80 -73.11 12.54
CA SER A 6 -15.35 -73.67 13.78
C SER A 6 -16.24 -72.60 14.42
N SER A 7 -17.55 -72.84 14.36
CA SER A 7 -18.59 -72.11 15.08
C SER A 7 -18.57 -72.45 16.57
N ASN A 8 -18.93 -71.50 17.44
CA ASN A 8 -19.93 -71.76 18.47
C ASN A 8 -20.49 -70.47 19.07
N SER A 9 -21.80 -70.50 19.28
CA SER A 9 -22.68 -69.40 19.66
C SER A 9 -22.56 -69.03 21.13
N VAL A 10 -22.76 -67.75 21.51
CA VAL A 10 -23.50 -67.39 22.74
C VAL A 10 -24.19 -66.02 22.58
N ARG A 11 -25.53 -66.08 22.70
CA ARG A 11 -26.54 -65.10 23.16
C ARG A 11 -26.33 -63.59 22.97
N PHE A 12 -27.31 -63.02 22.27
CA PHE A 12 -27.82 -61.66 22.47
C PHE A 12 -28.15 -61.41 23.95
N ASP A 13 -27.62 -60.32 24.50
CA ASP A 13 -28.30 -59.61 25.57
C ASP A 13 -28.30 -58.10 25.31
N LYS A 14 -29.47 -57.49 25.55
CA LYS A 14 -29.77 -56.09 25.34
C LYS A 14 -29.05 -55.26 26.40
N GLN A 15 -28.41 -54.16 25.99
CA GLN A 15 -28.59 -52.80 26.54
C GLN A 15 -27.34 -51.96 26.29
N ARG A 16 -27.49 -50.95 25.42
CA ARG A 16 -27.21 -49.53 25.68
C ARG A 16 -27.00 -48.82 24.33
N CYS A 17 -28.06 -48.15 23.88
CA CYS A 17 -27.94 -47.09 22.87
C CYS A 17 -26.97 -46.02 23.42
N SER A 18 -25.78 -45.92 22.85
CA SER A 18 -25.02 -44.66 22.87
C SER A 18 -25.20 -44.02 21.50
N PHE A 19 -26.11 -43.05 21.42
CA PHE A 19 -26.09 -42.07 20.36
C PHE A 19 -24.82 -41.23 20.54
N ILE A 20 -23.80 -41.51 19.73
CA ILE A 20 -22.69 -40.59 19.56
C ILE A 20 -23.23 -39.45 18.68
N VAL A 21 -23.69 -38.38 19.33
CA VAL A 21 -23.92 -37.10 18.66
C VAL A 21 -22.54 -36.55 18.33
N LEU A 22 -22.08 -36.78 17.11
CA LEU A 22 -20.92 -36.11 16.56
C LEU A 22 -21.34 -34.65 16.33
N ILE A 23 -21.13 -33.79 17.33
CA ILE A 23 -21.23 -32.34 17.15
C ILE A 23 -20.04 -31.96 16.26
N MET A 24 -20.26 -31.98 14.95
CA MET A 24 -19.44 -31.24 13.99
C MET A 24 -19.60 -29.77 14.36
N PHE A 25 -18.73 -29.27 15.23
CA PHE A 25 -18.44 -27.85 15.26
C PHE A 25 -17.83 -27.51 13.90
N PHE A 26 -18.69 -27.13 12.95
CA PHE A 26 -18.27 -26.28 11.85
C PHE A 26 -17.81 -24.98 12.49
N SER A 27 -16.53 -24.91 12.85
CA SER A 27 -15.86 -23.64 13.05
C SER A 27 -15.89 -22.94 11.70
N LEU A 28 -16.95 -22.17 11.47
CA LEU A 28 -17.00 -21.20 10.39
C LEU A 28 -15.75 -20.34 10.56
N PRO A 29 -14.87 -20.24 9.55
CA PRO A 29 -13.70 -19.40 9.66
C PRO A 29 -14.20 -17.95 9.76
N ALA A 30 -14.23 -17.41 10.97
CA ALA A 30 -14.24 -15.97 11.14
C ALA A 30 -12.96 -15.48 10.48
N VAL A 31 -13.08 -14.62 9.47
CA VAL A 31 -11.94 -14.01 8.78
C VAL A 31 -11.24 -13.07 9.77
N ASN A 32 -10.36 -13.62 10.60
CA ASN A 32 -9.43 -12.88 11.46
C ASN A 32 -8.22 -12.41 10.63
N ALA A 33 -8.45 -11.90 9.42
CA ALA A 33 -7.41 -11.66 8.42
C ALA A 33 -7.15 -10.17 8.11
N VAL A 34 -7.87 -9.25 8.77
CA VAL A 34 -7.68 -7.81 8.50
C VAL A 34 -6.33 -7.36 9.07
N TRP A 35 -5.46 -6.84 8.21
CA TRP A 35 -4.15 -6.30 8.56
C TRP A 35 -3.90 -4.91 7.95
N PRO A 36 -3.43 -3.92 8.73
CA PRO A 36 -3.34 -3.92 10.20
C PRO A 36 -4.72 -4.10 10.85
N MET A 37 -4.74 -4.69 12.06
CA MET A 37 -5.96 -4.86 12.85
C MET A 37 -6.59 -3.49 13.15
N PRO A 38 -7.88 -3.26 12.83
CA PRO A 38 -8.56 -2.01 13.16
C PRO A 38 -8.62 -1.74 14.68
N GLN A 39 -8.75 -0.48 15.08
CA GLN A 39 -8.93 -0.11 16.50
C GLN A 39 -10.15 -0.80 17.13
N LEU A 40 -11.26 -0.81 16.41
CA LEU A 40 -12.49 -1.49 16.79
C LEU A 40 -13.02 -2.29 15.60
N ILE A 41 -13.27 -3.57 15.82
CA ILE A 41 -13.93 -4.46 14.86
C ILE A 41 -14.92 -5.37 15.62
N SER A 42 -16.12 -5.49 15.09
CA SER A 42 -17.14 -6.42 15.55
C SER A 42 -17.71 -7.15 14.33
N SER A 43 -17.65 -8.48 14.32
CA SER A 43 -18.10 -9.29 13.19
C SER A 43 -19.09 -10.35 13.66
N SER A 44 -20.06 -10.68 12.81
CA SER A 44 -21.06 -11.73 13.01
C SER A 44 -20.75 -12.94 12.13
N THR A 45 -21.40 -14.07 12.40
CA THR A 45 -21.43 -15.24 11.51
C THR A 45 -22.35 -15.05 10.30
N ASP A 46 -23.19 -14.00 10.29
CA ASP A 46 -24.02 -13.65 9.15
C ASP A 46 -23.14 -13.27 7.96
N ARG A 47 -23.23 -14.02 6.86
CA ARG A 47 -22.46 -13.78 5.63
C ARG A 47 -23.35 -13.42 4.46
N TYR A 48 -22.86 -12.54 3.59
CA TYR A 48 -23.56 -12.05 2.41
C TYR A 48 -22.79 -12.46 1.15
N PRO A 49 -23.45 -13.06 0.15
CA PRO A 49 -22.79 -13.44 -1.09
C PRO A 49 -22.41 -12.20 -1.91
N LEU A 50 -21.25 -12.23 -2.53
CA LEU A 50 -20.77 -11.24 -3.47
C LEU A 50 -20.62 -11.87 -4.86
N SER A 51 -21.13 -11.17 -5.87
CA SER A 51 -20.98 -11.57 -7.28
C SER A 51 -20.23 -10.46 -8.01
N PRO A 52 -19.10 -10.76 -8.70
CA PRO A 52 -18.38 -9.76 -9.49
C PRO A 52 -19.26 -9.03 -10.52
N ARG A 53 -20.35 -9.68 -10.97
CA ARG A 53 -21.31 -9.12 -11.94
C ARG A 53 -22.39 -8.25 -11.30
N GLN A 54 -22.61 -8.37 -9.99
CA GLN A 54 -23.62 -7.65 -9.22
C GLN A 54 -22.96 -6.94 -8.03
N PHE A 55 -21.78 -6.36 -8.26
CA PHE A 55 -21.02 -5.62 -7.27
C PHE A 55 -20.65 -4.25 -7.83
N ILE A 56 -20.92 -3.20 -7.06
CA ILE A 56 -20.59 -1.82 -7.45
C ILE A 56 -20.01 -1.05 -6.26
N PHE A 57 -19.05 -0.15 -6.52
CA PHE A 57 -18.79 0.96 -5.61
C PHE A 57 -19.54 2.19 -6.09
N GLN A 58 -20.07 2.97 -5.16
CA GLN A 58 -20.85 4.16 -5.46
C GLN A 58 -20.59 5.24 -4.41
N TYR A 59 -20.71 6.50 -4.82
CA TYR A 59 -20.68 7.63 -3.91
C TYR A 59 -22.03 7.77 -3.20
N ALA A 60 -22.02 7.97 -1.88
CA ALA A 60 -23.23 8.33 -1.14
C ALA A 60 -23.78 9.67 -1.64
N SER A 61 -25.11 9.83 -1.64
CA SER A 61 -25.78 11.04 -2.17
C SER A 61 -25.34 12.34 -1.49
N GLY A 62 -25.04 12.29 -0.18
CA GLY A 62 -24.53 13.42 0.61
C GLY A 62 -23.01 13.57 0.65
N SER A 63 -22.27 12.70 -0.06
CA SER A 63 -20.81 12.76 -0.08
C SER A 63 -20.31 14.03 -0.75
N SER A 64 -19.28 14.65 -0.17
CA SER A 64 -18.57 15.76 -0.82
C SER A 64 -17.75 15.27 -2.02
N ALA A 65 -17.25 14.02 -1.97
CA ALA A 65 -16.58 13.40 -3.12
C ALA A 65 -17.63 12.82 -4.06
N LYS A 66 -17.45 13.04 -5.37
CA LYS A 66 -18.34 12.59 -6.45
C LYS A 66 -17.52 11.98 -7.59
N SER A 67 -18.20 11.43 -8.60
CA SER A 67 -17.57 11.01 -9.85
C SER A 67 -16.70 12.15 -10.41
N GLY A 68 -15.47 11.82 -10.83
CA GLY A 68 -14.43 12.79 -11.17
C GLY A 68 -13.42 13.03 -10.05
N CYS A 69 -13.66 12.52 -8.83
CA CYS A 69 -12.68 12.54 -7.75
C CYS A 69 -11.51 11.61 -8.06
N SER A 70 -10.37 12.13 -8.48
CA SER A 70 -9.26 11.31 -9.00
C SER A 70 -8.78 10.24 -8.01
N VAL A 71 -8.71 10.56 -6.71
CA VAL A 71 -8.30 9.62 -5.65
C VAL A 71 -9.28 8.46 -5.51
N ILE A 72 -10.58 8.75 -5.37
CA ILE A 72 -11.58 7.72 -5.10
C ILE A 72 -11.91 6.92 -6.35
N ASP A 73 -12.04 7.57 -7.52
CA ASP A 73 -12.24 6.88 -8.81
C ASP A 73 -11.08 5.92 -9.13
N SER A 74 -9.83 6.33 -8.85
CA SER A 74 -8.68 5.45 -9.03
C SER A 74 -8.66 4.29 -8.02
N ALA A 75 -9.08 4.54 -6.77
CA ALA A 75 -9.16 3.51 -5.74
C ALA A 75 -10.21 2.46 -6.09
N PHE A 76 -11.37 2.92 -6.52
CA PHE A 76 -12.44 2.14 -7.09
C PHE A 76 -11.96 1.20 -8.20
N LYS A 77 -11.27 1.73 -9.23
CA LYS A 77 -10.71 0.91 -10.32
C LYS A 77 -9.67 -0.09 -9.83
N ARG A 78 -8.95 0.23 -8.77
CA ARG A 78 -7.89 -0.61 -8.18
C ARG A 78 -8.42 -1.69 -7.25
N TYR A 79 -9.44 -1.43 -6.45
CA TYR A 79 -9.93 -2.39 -5.45
C TYR A 79 -10.81 -3.49 -6.04
N PHE A 80 -11.55 -3.21 -7.11
CA PHE A 80 -12.31 -4.26 -7.81
C PHE A 80 -11.44 -5.48 -8.20
N PRO A 81 -10.30 -5.33 -8.90
CA PRO A 81 -9.44 -6.46 -9.23
C PRO A 81 -8.73 -7.09 -8.02
N LEU A 82 -8.57 -6.36 -6.91
CA LEU A 82 -8.01 -6.90 -5.67
C LEU A 82 -9.01 -7.78 -4.90
N ILE A 83 -10.31 -7.48 -5.01
CA ILE A 83 -11.38 -8.27 -4.39
C ILE A 83 -11.66 -9.53 -5.23
N PHE A 84 -11.71 -9.41 -6.55
CA PHE A 84 -12.13 -10.48 -7.46
C PHE A 84 -10.96 -11.00 -8.31
N VAL A 85 -9.86 -11.37 -7.66
CA VAL A 85 -8.61 -11.78 -8.34
C VAL A 85 -8.84 -12.95 -9.30
N ASP A 86 -9.54 -14.00 -8.85
CA ASP A 86 -9.68 -15.23 -9.64
C ASP A 86 -10.71 -15.08 -10.78
N TYR A 87 -11.71 -14.20 -10.60
CA TYR A 87 -12.63 -13.83 -11.68
C TYR A 87 -11.87 -13.26 -12.89
N LEU A 88 -10.87 -12.41 -12.64
CA LEU A 88 -10.08 -11.81 -13.70
C LEU A 88 -9.06 -12.77 -14.31
N LYS A 89 -8.48 -13.68 -13.51
CA LYS A 89 -7.60 -14.74 -14.04
C LYS A 89 -8.34 -15.68 -14.99
N ALA A 90 -9.61 -15.98 -14.70
CA ALA A 90 -10.47 -16.84 -15.52
C ALA A 90 -10.93 -16.20 -16.85
N GLY A 91 -10.34 -15.07 -17.26
CA GLY A 91 -10.73 -14.35 -18.48
C GLY A 91 -12.03 -13.55 -18.31
N GLY A 92 -12.48 -13.33 -17.07
CA GLY A 92 -13.59 -12.42 -16.79
C GLY A 92 -13.31 -11.05 -17.42
N PRO A 93 -14.30 -10.44 -18.09
CA PRO A 93 -14.09 -9.16 -18.75
C PRO A 93 -13.58 -8.16 -17.72
N ARG A 94 -12.50 -7.45 -18.04
CA ARG A 94 -12.04 -6.26 -17.29
C ARG A 94 -13.01 -5.09 -17.43
N GLN A 95 -14.29 -5.36 -17.78
CA GLN A 95 -15.23 -4.49 -18.48
C GLN A 95 -15.17 -3.07 -17.92
N HIS A 96 -14.44 -2.27 -18.69
CA HIS A 96 -13.89 -0.99 -18.31
C HIS A 96 -15.03 0.04 -18.12
N ASP A 97 -14.90 0.83 -17.05
CA ASP A 97 -15.51 2.14 -16.78
C ASP A 97 -17.01 2.25 -16.40
N ASN A 98 -17.88 1.27 -16.63
CA ASN A 98 -19.33 1.41 -16.38
C ASN A 98 -19.89 0.78 -15.09
N TRP A 99 -19.06 0.14 -14.27
CA TRP A 99 -19.49 -0.46 -13.01
C TRP A 99 -19.96 0.58 -11.96
N PHE A 100 -19.70 1.88 -12.19
CA PHE A 100 -20.32 2.99 -11.44
C PHE A 100 -21.79 3.25 -11.78
N ARG A 101 -22.31 2.62 -12.86
CA ARG A 101 -23.59 2.99 -13.50
C ARG A 101 -24.44 1.77 -13.85
N LEU A 102 -24.46 0.74 -13.01
CA LEU A 102 -25.48 -0.28 -13.14
C LEU A 102 -26.81 0.24 -12.56
N PRO A 103 -27.95 0.10 -13.25
CA PRO A 103 -29.24 0.31 -12.61
C PRO A 103 -29.35 -0.64 -11.42
N LEU A 104 -29.83 -0.11 -10.28
CA LEU A 104 -30.06 -0.88 -9.06
C LEU A 104 -31.13 -1.95 -9.36
N ASN A 105 -30.69 -3.14 -9.74
CA ASN A 105 -31.52 -4.32 -9.79
C ASN A 105 -31.52 -4.99 -8.40
N GLU A 106 -32.51 -5.83 -8.14
CA GLU A 106 -32.50 -6.69 -6.96
C GLU A 106 -31.23 -7.57 -6.97
N GLY A 107 -30.56 -7.66 -5.81
CA GLY A 107 -29.37 -8.49 -5.61
C GLY A 107 -28.01 -7.83 -5.90
N VAL A 108 -27.95 -6.52 -6.19
CA VAL A 108 -26.68 -5.79 -6.30
C VAL A 108 -26.10 -5.50 -4.91
N PHE A 109 -24.87 -5.94 -4.65
CA PHE A 109 -24.12 -5.54 -3.47
C PHE A 109 -23.39 -4.21 -3.73
N THR A 110 -23.71 -3.20 -2.93
CA THR A 110 -23.15 -1.85 -3.12
C THR A 110 -22.20 -1.47 -1.99
N VAL A 111 -21.00 -1.00 -2.32
CA VAL A 111 -20.13 -0.29 -1.37
C VAL A 111 -20.35 1.21 -1.53
N LEU A 112 -21.10 1.81 -0.61
CA LEU A 112 -21.36 3.24 -0.56
C LEU A 112 -20.24 3.97 0.16
N VAL A 113 -19.56 4.88 -0.53
CA VAL A 113 -18.49 5.72 0.03
C VAL A 113 -18.99 7.13 0.27
N ASP A 114 -18.92 7.57 1.52
CA ASP A 114 -19.30 8.90 1.99
C ASP A 114 -18.07 9.62 2.59
N VAL A 115 -17.67 10.70 1.94
CA VAL A 115 -16.54 11.54 2.35
C VAL A 115 -17.04 12.93 2.71
N ARG A 116 -16.72 13.39 3.93
CA ARG A 116 -17.14 14.71 4.41
C ARG A 116 -16.37 15.90 3.83
N LYS A 117 -15.07 15.73 3.54
CA LYS A 117 -14.22 16.74 2.90
C LYS A 117 -13.51 16.11 1.70
N ALA A 118 -13.92 16.53 0.50
CA ALA A 118 -13.33 16.05 -0.74
C ALA A 118 -12.05 16.82 -1.04
N ASP A 119 -10.91 16.25 -0.67
CA ASP A 119 -9.59 16.71 -1.11
C ASP A 119 -9.07 15.82 -2.26
N CYS A 120 -9.85 15.78 -3.34
CA CYS A 120 -9.66 14.80 -4.42
C CYS A 120 -8.43 15.08 -5.28
N GLU A 121 -8.04 16.34 -5.44
CA GLU A 121 -6.90 16.76 -6.27
C GLU A 121 -5.69 17.19 -5.43
N GLY A 122 -5.84 17.33 -4.12
CA GLY A 122 -4.76 17.67 -3.21
C GLY A 122 -3.82 16.51 -2.90
N TYR A 123 -2.83 16.82 -2.06
CA TYR A 123 -1.84 15.90 -1.55
C TYR A 123 -2.07 15.66 -0.07
N PRO A 124 -1.84 14.43 0.43
CA PRO A 124 -1.93 14.18 1.86
C PRO A 124 -0.86 14.96 2.61
N ASP A 125 -1.25 15.55 3.73
CA ASP A 125 -0.38 16.29 4.65
C ASP A 125 -0.25 15.54 6.00
N PRO A 126 0.57 16.00 6.98
CA PRO A 126 0.66 15.37 8.29
C PRO A 126 -0.61 15.31 9.13
N ASP A 127 -1.56 16.22 8.93
CA ASP A 127 -2.81 16.35 9.67
C ASP A 127 -4.03 15.81 8.91
N SER A 128 -3.84 15.39 7.66
CA SER A 128 -4.80 14.66 6.85
C SER A 128 -5.42 13.49 7.63
N SER A 129 -6.72 13.58 7.91
CA SER A 129 -7.42 12.58 8.72
C SER A 129 -7.64 11.27 7.97
N GLU A 130 -7.04 10.20 8.46
CA GLU A 130 -7.16 8.84 7.92
C GLU A 130 -8.23 7.97 8.62
N SER A 131 -9.04 8.55 9.52
CA SER A 131 -10.12 7.84 10.21
C SER A 131 -11.28 7.46 9.29
N TYR A 132 -11.85 6.28 9.49
CA TYR A 132 -13.04 5.82 8.78
C TYR A 132 -13.92 4.92 9.66
N LYS A 133 -15.19 4.80 9.27
CA LYS A 133 -16.12 3.78 9.78
C LYS A 133 -16.63 2.94 8.61
N LEU A 134 -16.62 1.63 8.76
CA LEU A 134 -17.12 0.68 7.77
C LEU A 134 -18.18 -0.21 8.41
N SER A 135 -19.38 -0.21 7.83
CA SER A 135 -20.50 -1.06 8.26
C SER A 135 -20.90 -1.95 7.09
N VAL A 136 -20.82 -3.26 7.26
CA VAL A 136 -21.21 -4.27 6.27
C VAL A 136 -22.52 -4.91 6.71
N SER A 137 -23.51 -4.87 5.83
CA SER A 137 -24.87 -5.36 6.06
C SER A 137 -25.41 -6.06 4.81
N SER A 138 -26.63 -6.61 4.90
CA SER A 138 -27.25 -7.34 3.79
C SER A 138 -27.42 -6.44 2.56
N GLY A 139 -26.70 -6.77 1.48
CA GLY A 139 -26.77 -6.05 0.20
C GLY A 139 -25.98 -4.74 0.13
N GLN A 140 -25.34 -4.30 1.22
CA GLN A 140 -24.61 -3.02 1.22
C GLN A 140 -23.51 -2.96 2.27
N ALA A 141 -22.38 -2.34 1.89
CA ALA A 141 -21.39 -1.81 2.81
C ALA A 141 -21.39 -0.27 2.79
N SER A 142 -21.45 0.37 3.95
CA SER A 142 -21.34 1.83 4.12
C SER A 142 -19.97 2.18 4.67
N LEU A 143 -19.17 2.91 3.89
CA LEU A 143 -17.87 3.42 4.26
C LEU A 143 -17.94 4.94 4.42
N ARG A 144 -17.81 5.42 5.67
CA ARG A 144 -17.83 6.85 6.01
C ARG A 144 -16.45 7.31 6.44
N ALA A 145 -15.96 8.41 5.87
CA ALA A 145 -14.67 8.98 6.23
C ALA A 145 -14.70 10.51 6.30
N LYS A 146 -13.81 11.09 7.11
CA LYS A 146 -13.67 12.56 7.19
C LYS A 146 -13.07 13.14 5.91
N THR A 147 -12.10 12.45 5.32
CA THR A 147 -11.41 12.84 4.08
C THR A 147 -11.29 11.65 3.14
N VAL A 148 -10.86 11.89 1.90
CA VAL A 148 -10.58 10.82 0.93
C VAL A 148 -9.50 9.85 1.43
N TRP A 149 -8.58 10.30 2.27
CA TRP A 149 -7.49 9.49 2.82
C TRP A 149 -8.01 8.39 3.74
N GLY A 150 -8.99 8.69 4.59
CA GLY A 150 -9.66 7.68 5.42
C GLY A 150 -10.47 6.69 4.58
N ALA A 151 -11.12 7.15 3.51
CA ALA A 151 -11.83 6.27 2.59
C ALA A 151 -10.89 5.26 1.90
N LEU A 152 -9.67 5.67 1.52
CA LEU A 152 -8.66 4.73 1.00
C LEU A 152 -8.34 3.62 2.01
N ARG A 153 -8.20 3.95 3.30
CA ARG A 153 -7.91 2.96 4.36
C ARG A 153 -9.08 2.01 4.60
N GLY A 154 -10.30 2.52 4.52
CA GLY A 154 -11.49 1.70 4.66
C GLY A 154 -11.77 0.78 3.46
N LEU A 155 -11.45 1.22 2.25
CA LEU A 155 -11.52 0.37 1.05
C LEU A 155 -10.52 -0.80 1.14
N GLU A 156 -9.31 -0.55 1.67
CA GLU A 156 -8.35 -1.61 1.97
C GLU A 156 -8.95 -2.63 2.94
N SER A 157 -9.45 -2.16 4.09
CA SER A 157 -10.04 -3.06 5.09
C SER A 157 -11.25 -3.82 4.54
N PHE A 158 -12.12 -3.18 3.75
CA PHE A 158 -13.22 -3.87 3.09
C PHE A 158 -12.72 -4.99 2.17
N SER A 159 -11.68 -4.74 1.37
CA SER A 159 -11.14 -5.75 0.46
C SER A 159 -10.63 -7.00 1.19
N GLN A 160 -10.09 -6.82 2.41
CA GLN A 160 -9.60 -7.91 3.25
C GLN A 160 -10.71 -8.68 3.98
N LEU A 161 -11.93 -8.11 4.07
CA LEU A 161 -13.09 -8.81 4.62
C LEU A 161 -13.74 -9.77 3.61
N VAL A 162 -13.43 -9.62 2.32
CA VAL A 162 -13.96 -10.49 1.27
C VAL A 162 -13.12 -11.76 1.21
N TYR A 163 -13.79 -12.91 1.19
CA TYR A 163 -13.16 -14.22 1.11
C TYR A 163 -13.97 -15.13 0.17
N GLN A 164 -13.37 -16.27 -0.20
CA GLN A 164 -14.05 -17.30 -0.97
C GLN A 164 -14.29 -18.53 -0.11
N ASP A 165 -15.39 -19.24 -0.39
CA ASP A 165 -15.58 -20.60 0.12
C ASP A 165 -14.85 -21.63 -0.75
N ASP A 166 -14.98 -22.91 -0.38
CA ASP A 166 -14.34 -24.04 -1.08
C ASP A 166 -14.83 -24.20 -2.54
N PHE A 167 -15.96 -23.58 -2.90
CA PHE A 167 -16.52 -23.60 -4.25
C PHE A 167 -16.16 -22.35 -5.07
N GLY A 168 -15.33 -21.45 -4.51
CA GLY A 168 -14.89 -20.21 -5.15
C GLY A 168 -15.93 -19.09 -5.13
N GLN A 169 -17.03 -19.24 -4.39
CA GLN A 169 -18.04 -18.20 -4.23
C GLN A 169 -17.56 -17.15 -3.23
N TYR A 170 -17.67 -15.86 -3.59
CA TYR A 170 -17.23 -14.76 -2.74
C TYR A 170 -18.29 -14.44 -1.67
N PHE A 171 -17.83 -14.16 -0.45
CA PHE A 171 -18.65 -13.75 0.68
C PHE A 171 -18.00 -12.60 1.46
N VAL A 172 -18.83 -11.89 2.21
CA VAL A 172 -18.40 -10.94 3.25
C VAL A 172 -19.30 -11.08 4.47
N ASN A 173 -18.74 -11.04 5.67
CA ASN A 173 -19.51 -11.11 6.91
C ASN A 173 -20.05 -9.76 7.32
N LYS A 174 -21.22 -9.74 7.99
CA LYS A 174 -21.71 -8.56 8.69
C LYS A 174 -20.67 -8.10 9.70
N THR A 175 -20.15 -6.89 9.49
CA THR A 175 -18.97 -6.38 10.19
C THR A 175 -19.10 -4.88 10.41
N GLU A 176 -18.79 -4.43 11.62
CA GLU A 176 -18.67 -3.03 11.99
C GLU A 176 -17.21 -2.73 12.34
N ILE A 177 -16.63 -1.70 11.72
CA ILE A 177 -15.27 -1.21 11.97
C ILE A 177 -15.32 0.28 12.24
N ASP A 178 -14.62 0.71 13.29
CA ASP A 178 -14.29 2.11 13.58
C ASP A 178 -12.78 2.20 13.78
N ASP A 179 -12.09 2.90 12.88
CA ASP A 179 -10.64 2.79 12.78
C ASP A 179 -9.97 4.13 12.48
N PHE A 180 -8.77 4.26 13.03
CA PHE A 180 -7.89 5.39 12.84
C PHE A 180 -6.45 4.97 13.21
N PRO A 181 -5.43 5.58 12.58
CA PRO A 181 -4.05 5.23 12.90
C PRO A 181 -3.65 5.76 14.28
N ARG A 182 -2.94 4.95 15.06
CA ARG A 182 -2.29 5.38 16.31
C ARG A 182 -1.25 6.49 16.07
N PHE A 183 -0.50 6.41 14.96
CA PHE A 183 0.53 7.36 14.58
C PHE A 183 0.33 7.88 13.17
N LYS A 184 0.49 9.20 13.00
CA LYS A 184 0.31 9.91 11.73
C LYS A 184 1.48 9.70 10.75
N PHE A 185 2.68 9.37 11.22
CA PHE A 185 3.84 9.10 10.37
C PHE A 185 4.13 7.61 10.36
N ARG A 186 3.89 6.95 9.23
CA ARG A 186 4.17 5.52 9.03
C ARG A 186 4.99 5.40 7.75
N GLY A 187 6.30 5.40 7.92
CA GLY A 187 7.27 5.57 6.85
C GLY A 187 7.96 4.28 6.41
N LEU A 188 8.26 4.21 5.11
CA LEU A 188 9.23 3.27 4.54
C LEU A 188 10.34 4.09 3.87
N LEU A 189 11.58 3.88 4.31
CA LEU A 189 12.76 4.46 3.64
C LEU A 189 13.20 3.53 2.52
N LEU A 190 13.34 4.07 1.31
CA LEU A 190 13.90 3.38 0.16
C LEU A 190 15.11 4.14 -0.37
N ASP A 191 16.26 3.49 -0.27
CA ASP A 191 17.53 3.97 -0.80
C ASP A 191 17.67 3.55 -2.28
N THR A 192 17.74 4.55 -3.15
CA THR A 192 17.93 4.35 -4.59
C THR A 192 19.27 4.87 -5.10
N SER A 193 20.18 5.26 -4.20
CA SER A 193 21.53 5.68 -4.55
C SER A 193 22.53 4.54 -4.48
N ARG A 194 22.50 3.76 -3.40
CA ARG A 194 23.43 2.63 -3.22
C ARG A 194 23.24 1.58 -4.32
N HIS A 195 22.00 1.37 -4.72
CA HIS A 195 21.63 0.66 -5.95
C HIS A 195 20.48 1.39 -6.62
N TYR A 196 20.51 1.50 -7.95
CA TYR A 196 19.38 2.02 -8.71
C TYR A 196 18.22 1.04 -8.65
N LEU A 197 17.01 1.54 -8.37
CA LEU A 197 15.78 0.76 -8.43
C LEU A 197 14.94 1.21 -9.64
N PRO A 198 14.53 0.28 -10.53
CA PRO A 198 13.69 0.63 -11.66
C PRO A 198 12.36 1.24 -11.20
N LEU A 199 11.85 2.23 -11.94
CA LEU A 199 10.57 2.88 -11.64
C LEU A 199 9.41 1.89 -11.34
N PRO A 200 9.21 0.79 -12.12
CA PRO A 200 8.16 -0.19 -11.80
C PRO A 200 8.30 -0.84 -10.41
N ALA A 201 9.52 -0.99 -9.88
CA ALA A 201 9.74 -1.55 -8.55
C ALA A 201 9.33 -0.54 -7.45
N ILE A 202 9.62 0.74 -7.65
CA ILE A 202 9.18 1.82 -6.75
C ILE A 202 7.65 1.90 -6.72
N LEU A 203 6.99 1.86 -7.89
CA LEU A 203 5.53 1.92 -7.97
C LEU A 203 4.86 0.71 -7.28
N LYS A 204 5.42 -0.50 -7.42
CA LYS A 204 4.97 -1.70 -6.70
C LYS A 204 5.20 -1.60 -5.19
N THR A 205 6.28 -0.94 -4.77
CA THR A 205 6.54 -0.69 -3.35
C THR A 205 5.45 0.21 -2.77
N LEU A 206 5.04 1.26 -3.49
CA LEU A 206 3.93 2.13 -3.10
C LEU A 206 2.59 1.38 -3.04
N ASP A 207 2.35 0.41 -3.95
CA ASP A 207 1.19 -0.48 -3.86
C ASP A 207 1.21 -1.28 -2.55
N ALA A 208 2.33 -1.95 -2.25
CA ALA A 208 2.48 -2.74 -1.02
C ALA A 208 2.36 -1.88 0.25
N MET A 209 2.91 -0.67 0.24
CA MET A 209 2.73 0.31 1.32
C MET A 209 1.24 0.63 1.54
N SER A 210 0.47 0.79 0.46
CA SER A 210 -0.96 1.09 0.56
C SER A 210 -1.76 -0.04 1.20
N TYR A 211 -1.45 -1.30 0.86
CA TYR A 211 -2.08 -2.49 1.45
C TYR A 211 -1.80 -2.58 2.96
N ASN A 212 -0.60 -2.17 3.36
CA ASN A 212 -0.16 -2.15 4.76
C ASN A 212 -0.48 -0.83 5.47
N LYS A 213 -1.27 0.06 4.85
CA LYS A 213 -1.65 1.38 5.39
C LYS A 213 -0.45 2.27 5.78
N PHE A 214 0.73 2.09 5.19
CA PHE A 214 1.83 3.07 5.27
C PHE A 214 1.45 4.34 4.50
N ASN A 215 1.95 5.49 4.94
CA ASN A 215 1.55 6.78 4.38
C ASN A 215 2.72 7.75 4.10
N VAL A 216 3.97 7.36 4.36
CA VAL A 216 5.15 8.13 3.98
C VAL A 216 6.14 7.26 3.23
N PHE A 217 6.44 7.64 2.00
CA PHE A 217 7.53 7.11 1.23
C PHE A 217 8.72 8.03 1.40
N HIS A 218 9.66 7.64 2.25
CA HIS A 218 10.90 8.37 2.47
C HIS A 218 11.90 7.93 1.39
N TRP A 219 12.09 8.79 0.40
CA TRP A 219 12.89 8.49 -0.76
C TRP A 219 14.31 9.05 -0.57
N HIS A 220 15.19 8.19 -0.07
CA HIS A 220 16.62 8.45 0.00
C HIS A 220 17.20 8.31 -1.41
N ILE A 221 17.14 9.42 -2.17
CA ILE A 221 17.26 9.38 -3.63
C ILE A 221 18.70 9.55 -4.11
N VAL A 222 19.60 10.11 -3.29
CA VAL A 222 21.01 10.38 -3.61
C VAL A 222 21.90 10.07 -2.40
N ASP A 223 23.15 9.67 -2.65
CA ASP A 223 24.17 9.33 -1.65
C ASP A 223 25.57 9.27 -2.32
N ASP A 224 26.60 8.82 -1.61
CA ASP A 224 27.97 8.65 -2.09
C ASP A 224 28.08 7.85 -3.40
N PRO A 225 27.41 6.68 -3.59
CA PRO A 225 27.64 5.85 -4.76
C PRO A 225 27.05 6.43 -6.05
N SER A 226 25.87 7.04 -5.99
CA SER A 226 25.24 7.60 -7.18
C SER A 226 24.29 8.78 -6.95
N PHE A 227 24.17 9.62 -7.98
CA PHE A 227 23.23 10.74 -8.05
C PHE A 227 22.21 10.47 -9.18
N PRO A 228 21.17 9.64 -8.96
CA PRO A 228 20.21 9.31 -10.01
C PRO A 228 19.16 10.39 -10.25
N TYR A 229 18.93 11.32 -9.33
CA TYR A 229 17.94 12.39 -9.50
C TYR A 229 18.36 13.38 -10.61
N GLN A 230 17.52 13.56 -11.63
CA GLN A 230 17.78 14.55 -12.67
C GLN A 230 17.31 15.95 -12.25
N SER A 231 18.23 16.78 -11.76
CA SER A 231 17.93 18.19 -11.50
C SER A 231 17.80 18.98 -12.80
N SER A 232 16.74 19.77 -12.94
CA SER A 232 16.58 20.71 -14.05
C SER A 232 17.58 21.85 -14.01
N THR A 233 17.93 22.31 -12.80
CA THR A 233 18.86 23.44 -12.58
C THR A 233 20.32 22.98 -12.68
N PHE A 234 20.60 21.76 -12.21
CA PHE A 234 21.96 21.20 -12.17
C PHE A 234 22.03 19.85 -12.93
N PRO A 235 21.84 19.83 -14.26
CA PRO A 235 21.85 18.60 -15.05
C PRO A 235 23.20 17.86 -15.01
N GLY A 236 24.27 18.55 -14.63
CA GLY A 236 25.58 17.96 -14.34
C GLY A 236 25.52 16.84 -13.30
N LEU A 237 24.67 16.99 -12.27
CA LEU A 237 24.61 16.08 -11.11
C LEU A 237 24.29 14.65 -11.52
N SER A 238 23.21 14.44 -12.27
CA SER A 238 22.88 13.10 -12.76
C SER A 238 23.77 12.64 -13.91
N SER A 239 24.15 13.53 -14.84
CA SER A 239 24.96 13.15 -16.00
C SER A 239 26.35 12.63 -15.66
N LYS A 240 26.93 13.04 -14.52
CA LYS A 240 28.23 12.55 -14.03
C LYS A 240 28.13 11.72 -12.75
N GLY A 241 27.07 11.90 -11.98
CA GLY A 241 26.87 11.27 -10.66
C GLY A 241 26.11 9.95 -10.70
N ALA A 242 25.23 9.73 -11.68
CA ALA A 242 24.48 8.47 -11.80
C ALA A 242 25.39 7.29 -12.19
N PHE A 243 24.94 6.05 -11.93
CA PHE A 243 25.63 4.85 -12.42
C PHE A 243 25.67 4.78 -13.95
N HIS A 244 24.61 5.26 -14.60
CA HIS A 244 24.56 5.39 -16.05
C HIS A 244 23.67 6.60 -16.44
N PRO A 245 24.16 7.53 -17.27
CA PRO A 245 23.54 8.84 -17.49
C PRO A 245 22.16 8.80 -18.17
N SER A 246 21.77 7.66 -18.76
CA SER A 246 20.50 7.52 -19.49
C SER A 246 19.55 6.45 -18.94
N THR A 247 20.05 5.49 -18.15
CA THR A 247 19.25 4.30 -17.76
C THR A 247 19.08 4.17 -16.25
N HIS A 248 19.94 4.82 -15.47
CA HIS A 248 19.95 4.78 -14.00
C HIS A 248 19.70 6.19 -13.45
N VAL A 249 18.70 6.86 -14.03
CA VAL A 249 18.34 8.24 -13.73
C VAL A 249 16.82 8.32 -13.54
N TYR A 250 16.38 9.07 -12.55
CA TYR A 250 14.98 9.45 -12.37
C TYR A 250 14.77 10.83 -13.00
N SER A 251 14.10 10.84 -14.14
CA SER A 251 13.71 12.09 -14.81
C SER A 251 12.61 12.83 -14.05
N GLN A 252 12.35 14.08 -14.42
CA GLN A 252 11.24 14.86 -13.83
C GLN A 252 9.88 14.19 -14.04
N THR A 253 9.69 13.50 -15.18
CA THR A 253 8.47 12.74 -15.46
C THR A 253 8.36 11.49 -14.59
N ASP A 254 9.47 10.81 -14.31
CA ASP A 254 9.51 9.67 -13.39
C ASP A 254 9.16 10.10 -11.97
N VAL A 255 9.78 11.18 -11.48
CA VAL A 255 9.51 11.74 -10.14
C VAL A 255 8.03 12.16 -10.02
N SER A 256 7.49 12.88 -11.01
CA SER A 256 6.07 13.24 -11.07
C SER A 256 5.15 12.02 -11.05
N ARG A 257 5.53 10.95 -11.77
CA ARG A 257 4.78 9.69 -11.78
C ARG A 257 4.80 9.00 -10.41
N VAL A 258 5.93 8.97 -9.70
CA VAL A 258 6.02 8.46 -8.32
C VAL A 258 5.11 9.26 -7.39
N ILE A 259 5.20 10.59 -7.44
CA ILE A 259 4.41 11.51 -6.60
C ILE A 259 2.91 11.32 -6.84
N SER A 260 2.48 11.28 -8.11
CA SER A 260 1.07 11.07 -8.47
C SER A 260 0.57 9.68 -8.05
N HIS A 261 1.37 8.64 -8.27
CA HIS A 261 1.01 7.26 -7.90
C HIS A 261 0.90 7.08 -6.37
N ALA A 262 1.78 7.74 -5.61
CA ALA A 262 1.73 7.78 -4.16
C ALA A 262 0.50 8.55 -3.66
N ARG A 263 0.20 9.71 -4.25
CA ARG A 263 -0.98 10.54 -3.93
C ARG A 263 -2.29 9.75 -4.06
N LEU A 264 -2.46 9.01 -5.16
CA LEU A 264 -3.65 8.15 -5.39
C LEU A 264 -3.81 6.99 -4.40
N ARG A 265 -2.82 6.80 -3.51
CA ARG A 265 -2.79 5.81 -2.41
C ARG A 265 -2.73 6.48 -1.03
N GLY A 266 -2.82 7.80 -0.96
CA GLY A 266 -2.70 8.54 0.29
C GLY A 266 -1.31 8.41 0.90
N ILE A 267 -0.26 8.35 0.08
CA ILE A 267 1.14 8.27 0.52
C ILE A 267 1.82 9.60 0.17
N ARG A 268 2.48 10.20 1.15
CA ARG A 268 3.36 11.36 0.96
C ARG A 268 4.71 10.91 0.44
N VAL A 269 5.28 11.64 -0.51
CA VAL A 269 6.68 11.44 -0.92
C VAL A 269 7.55 12.45 -0.17
N LEU A 270 8.45 11.95 0.66
CA LEU A 270 9.43 12.73 1.40
C LEU A 270 10.79 12.49 0.76
N PRO A 271 11.30 13.39 -0.12
CA PRO A 271 12.62 13.23 -0.69
C PRO A 271 13.70 13.56 0.34
N GLU A 272 14.80 12.84 0.30
CA GLU A 272 15.99 13.11 1.11
C GLU A 272 17.20 13.37 0.21
N PHE A 273 17.86 14.48 0.49
CA PHE A 273 19.12 14.91 -0.09
C PHE A 273 20.12 15.03 1.07
N ASP A 274 20.75 13.91 1.42
CA ASP A 274 21.62 13.82 2.60
C ASP A 274 22.86 14.72 2.45
N SER A 275 23.14 15.49 3.50
CA SER A 275 24.25 16.45 3.56
C SER A 275 24.62 16.77 5.01
N PRO A 276 25.89 17.13 5.31
CA PRO A 276 27.01 17.28 4.38
C PRO A 276 27.76 15.98 4.05
N GLY A 277 27.59 14.91 4.85
CA GLY A 277 28.07 13.57 4.53
C GLY A 277 27.25 12.95 3.39
N HIS A 278 27.63 11.77 2.89
CA HIS A 278 26.86 11.07 1.84
C HIS A 278 26.76 11.85 0.51
N THR A 279 27.79 12.63 0.16
CA THR A 279 27.80 13.54 -0.99
C THR A 279 28.87 13.25 -2.06
N GLN A 280 29.60 12.12 -2.01
CA GLN A 280 30.69 11.83 -2.97
C GLN A 280 30.24 11.87 -4.45
N SER A 281 29.06 11.33 -4.78
CA SER A 281 28.53 11.37 -6.16
C SER A 281 28.22 12.79 -6.66
N TRP A 282 27.94 13.71 -5.75
CA TRP A 282 27.63 15.11 -6.04
C TRP A 282 28.89 15.85 -6.48
N GLY A 283 30.02 15.52 -5.84
CA GLY A 283 31.35 16.10 -6.09
C GLY A 283 31.91 15.81 -7.48
N LYS A 284 31.40 14.80 -8.22
CA LYS A 284 31.83 14.50 -9.60
C LYS A 284 31.57 15.64 -10.61
N VAL A 285 30.73 16.61 -10.23
CA VAL A 285 30.40 17.80 -11.02
C VAL A 285 31.11 19.04 -10.52
N ILE A 286 31.41 19.08 -9.22
CA ILE A 286 31.96 20.24 -8.55
C ILE A 286 33.45 20.27 -8.85
N SER A 287 33.88 21.30 -9.60
CA SER A 287 35.30 21.56 -9.87
C SER A 287 36.09 21.51 -8.55
N PRO A 288 37.34 20.99 -8.51
CA PRO A 288 38.12 20.84 -7.29
C PRO A 288 38.22 22.10 -6.41
N ARG A 289 38.01 23.30 -6.99
CA ARG A 289 37.99 24.59 -6.28
C ARG A 289 36.77 24.83 -5.39
N LEU A 290 35.69 24.07 -5.55
CA LEU A 290 34.43 24.22 -4.80
C LEU A 290 34.16 23.00 -3.91
N ASN A 291 35.09 22.04 -3.83
CA ASN A 291 34.97 20.88 -2.96
C ASN A 291 35.55 21.21 -1.57
N PRO A 292 34.74 21.34 -0.51
CA PRO A 292 35.23 21.58 0.84
C PRO A 292 35.93 20.35 1.47
N PHE A 293 35.85 19.16 0.85
CA PHE A 293 36.50 17.94 1.32
C PHE A 293 37.26 17.20 0.20
N PRO A 294 38.44 17.69 -0.21
CA PRO A 294 39.28 17.02 -1.22
C PRO A 294 39.82 15.65 -0.76
N ALA A 295 39.87 15.40 0.55
CA ALA A 295 40.55 14.24 1.14
C ALA A 295 39.75 12.92 1.12
N LEU A 296 38.45 12.94 0.76
CA LEU A 296 37.62 11.74 0.71
C LEU A 296 37.74 10.94 -0.60
N ILE A 297 38.50 11.44 -1.59
CA ILE A 297 38.70 10.79 -2.90
C ILE A 297 40.07 10.10 -2.97
N SER A 298 40.51 9.47 -1.88
CA SER A 298 41.65 8.55 -1.92
C SER A 298 41.11 7.11 -1.89
N PRO A 299 41.59 6.19 -2.76
CA PRO A 299 41.22 4.80 -2.64
C PRO A 299 41.65 4.31 -1.26
N PHE A 300 40.71 3.74 -0.50
CA PHE A 300 40.92 3.16 0.82
C PHE A 300 42.13 2.21 0.80
N SER A 301 43.32 2.72 1.11
CA SER A 301 44.45 1.88 1.53
C SER A 301 44.31 1.74 3.04
N ARG A 302 43.88 0.56 3.43
CA ARG A 302 43.67 0.12 4.80
C ARG A 302 45.03 0.11 5.53
N THR A 303 45.40 1.19 6.22
CA THR A 303 46.30 1.15 7.39
C THR A 303 46.22 2.48 8.15
N HIS A 304 45.80 2.39 9.42
CA HIS A 304 46.03 3.34 10.52
C HIS A 304 46.19 4.84 10.21
N LEU A 305 45.19 5.64 10.61
CA LEU A 305 45.40 7.05 10.95
C LEU A 305 44.93 7.31 12.40
N PRO A 306 45.70 8.10 13.19
CA PRO A 306 45.40 8.39 14.58
C PRO A 306 44.27 9.43 14.69
N PRO A 307 43.61 9.58 15.86
CA PRO A 307 42.54 10.56 15.99
C PRO A 307 43.15 11.98 15.91
N LEU A 308 42.59 12.83 15.05
CA LEU A 308 42.93 14.25 15.01
C LEU A 308 41.71 15.14 15.27
N PRO A 309 41.93 16.33 15.84
CA PRO A 309 41.09 16.93 16.85
C PRO A 309 39.95 17.76 16.26
N HIS A 310 38.96 18.03 17.11
CA HIS A 310 37.89 18.99 16.85
C HIS A 310 38.44 20.37 16.40
N SER A 311 37.65 21.00 15.53
CA SER A 311 37.59 22.44 15.20
C SER A 311 38.55 23.01 14.13
N THR A 312 38.04 23.05 12.89
CA THR A 312 38.14 24.24 12.02
C THR A 312 36.85 24.32 11.19
N PRO A 313 36.08 25.42 11.22
CA PRO A 313 34.88 25.56 10.40
C PRO A 313 35.29 25.74 8.92
N PRO A 314 34.56 25.16 7.95
CA PRO A 314 34.86 25.36 6.54
C PRO A 314 34.58 26.82 6.13
N ALA A 315 35.41 27.34 5.22
CA ALA A 315 35.28 28.65 4.58
C ALA A 315 33.89 28.82 3.92
N PRO A 316 33.38 30.06 3.77
CA PRO A 316 32.01 30.32 3.32
C PRO A 316 31.87 30.02 1.82
N LEU A 317 31.61 28.75 1.50
CA LEU A 317 31.11 28.28 0.21
C LEU A 317 29.85 27.44 0.44
N SER A 318 28.96 27.92 1.29
CA SER A 318 27.56 27.50 1.33
C SER A 318 26.77 28.57 0.58
N HIS A 319 26.07 28.23 -0.51
CA HIS A 319 24.75 28.81 -0.82
C HIS A 319 24.15 28.35 -2.17
N PRO A 320 24.83 28.24 -3.33
CA PRO A 320 24.09 28.08 -4.60
C PRO A 320 23.51 26.68 -4.85
N LEU A 321 24.07 25.62 -4.23
CA LEU A 321 23.58 24.24 -4.40
C LEU A 321 22.45 23.86 -3.42
N ILE A 322 22.33 24.59 -2.29
CA ILE A 322 21.42 24.27 -1.17
C ILE A 322 20.43 25.43 -0.90
N SER A 323 20.57 26.57 -1.60
CA SER A 323 19.58 27.64 -1.49
C SER A 323 18.23 27.14 -1.99
N PRO A 324 17.12 27.38 -1.26
CA PRO A 324 15.81 27.13 -1.80
C PRO A 324 15.65 28.00 -3.05
N LEU A 325 15.49 27.35 -4.20
CA LEU A 325 15.01 28.02 -5.39
C LEU A 325 13.58 28.54 -5.11
N PRO A 326 13.20 29.70 -5.66
CA PRO A 326 11.90 30.33 -5.41
C PRO A 326 10.69 29.46 -5.75
#